data_AF-A0A1Q8ZEQ0-F1
#
_entry.id   AF-A0A1Q8ZEQ0-F1
#
_cell.length_a   1.000
_cell.length_b   1.000
_cell.length_c   1.000
_cell.angle_alpha   90.00
_cell.angle_beta   90.00
_cell.angle_gamma   90.00
#
_symmetry.space_group_name_H-M   'P 1'
#
loop_
_entity.id
_entity.type
_entity.pdbx_description
1 polymer ?
#
loop_
_entity_poly.entity_id
_entity_poly.type
_entity_poly.pdbx_seq_one_letter_code
_entity_poly.pdbx_strand_id
1 'polypeptide(L)'
;MYTIAGYGEMIADEGRMGPYVQALRQTVKPGSVVLDLGAGTGIFAFLACQMGAERVYAIEPGACIQVARQMAQANGYADRIEFIQQLSTEVTLPQPVDVIISDLRGILPLFQTHIPALADARHRFLAPGGVLIPQQDRLWGAIVTAPEVYDPLVQPWENRYGLDMNAARQVITHAWYKANLNGTHCLTEPQLWGELDYRNLEQPDLAGPLTWTLTRSGTAHGLCLWFETTLLEGIGFSNAPDQPPLLYGQAFFPWPTPVQLAIGDRVEVTLRANLVRNDYIWRWQTQVLAQETVTAQFNQSTFQSHPLALAELHLQADSHQPALSLKGQVMHHILGWMDGDTALGEITQKALVAFPDYFAAWQDAFDLVAQVSRLYSRPA
;
A
#
# COMPACT_ATOMS: atom_id res chain seq x y z
N MET A 1 -4.56 2.54 7.87
CA MET A 1 -3.70 2.74 9.05
C MET A 1 -3.68 1.43 9.83
N TYR A 2 -2.51 0.92 10.18
CA TYR A 2 -2.37 -0.37 10.85
C TYR A 2 -2.77 -0.30 12.32
N THR A 3 -3.19 -1.43 12.89
CA THR A 3 -3.41 -1.55 14.34
C THR A 3 -2.06 -1.66 15.06
N ILE A 4 -2.02 -1.39 16.36
CA ILE A 4 -0.81 -1.61 17.18
C ILE A 4 -0.36 -3.08 17.11
N ALA A 5 -1.30 -4.03 17.08
CA ALA A 5 -0.99 -5.44 16.86
C ALA A 5 -0.33 -5.69 15.50
N GLY A 6 -0.82 -5.05 14.42
CA GLY A 6 -0.20 -5.14 13.10
C GLY A 6 1.23 -4.60 13.07
N TYR A 7 1.52 -3.50 13.78
CA TYR A 7 2.91 -3.05 13.97
C TYR A 7 3.75 -4.08 14.75
N GLY A 8 3.17 -4.77 15.72
CA GLY A 8 3.82 -5.88 16.42
C GLY A 8 4.18 -7.05 15.49
N GLU A 9 3.26 -7.46 14.61
CA GLU A 9 3.51 -8.49 13.60
C GLU A 9 4.65 -8.08 12.65
N MET A 10 4.67 -6.81 12.24
CA MET A 10 5.75 -6.25 11.45
C MET A 10 7.09 -6.34 12.18
N ILE A 11 7.15 -5.98 13.46
CA ILE A 11 8.39 -6.05 14.26
C ILE A 11 8.84 -7.50 14.45
N ALA A 12 7.91 -8.46 14.54
CA ALA A 12 8.20 -9.87 14.71
C ALA A 12 8.66 -10.59 13.42
N ASP A 13 8.53 -9.94 12.24
CA ASP A 13 9.01 -10.49 10.96
C ASP A 13 10.55 -10.35 10.87
N GLU A 14 11.26 -11.32 11.44
CA GLU A 14 12.73 -11.34 11.49
C GLU A 14 13.39 -11.38 10.11
N GLY A 15 12.75 -12.02 9.12
CA GLY A 15 13.26 -12.07 7.75
C GLY A 15 13.34 -10.68 7.10
N ARG A 16 12.47 -9.77 7.55
CA ARG A 16 12.46 -8.37 7.17
C ARG A 16 13.28 -7.49 8.12
N MET A 17 13.06 -7.62 9.43
CA MET A 17 13.65 -6.76 10.45
C MET A 17 15.15 -6.95 10.60
N GLY A 18 15.65 -8.19 10.47
CA GLY A 18 17.09 -8.49 10.53
C GLY A 18 17.91 -7.67 9.53
N PRO A 19 17.59 -7.71 8.22
CA PRO A 19 18.23 -6.89 7.19
C PRO A 19 18.13 -5.38 7.46
N TYR A 20 16.98 -4.86 7.91
CA TYR A 20 16.86 -3.43 8.26
C TYR A 20 17.78 -3.03 9.41
N VAL A 21 17.83 -3.84 10.48
CA VAL A 21 18.74 -3.62 11.60
C VAL A 21 20.19 -3.66 11.14
N GLN A 22 20.55 -4.59 10.24
CA GLN A 22 21.90 -4.66 9.68
C GLN A 22 22.25 -3.41 8.85
N ALA A 23 21.34 -2.95 8.00
CA ALA A 23 21.54 -1.75 7.18
C ALA A 23 21.67 -0.49 8.06
N LEU A 24 20.83 -0.33 9.09
CA LEU A 24 20.95 0.77 10.05
C LEU A 24 22.30 0.75 10.78
N ARG A 25 22.76 -0.42 11.25
CA ARG A 25 24.07 -0.53 11.94
C ARG A 25 25.24 -0.11 11.06
N GLN A 26 25.15 -0.36 9.75
CA GLN A 26 26.21 0.03 8.81
C GLN A 26 26.17 1.52 8.46
N THR A 27 25.00 2.16 8.53
CA THR A 27 24.80 3.54 8.06
C THR A 27 24.79 4.58 9.18
N VAL A 28 24.10 4.31 10.28
CA VAL A 28 24.02 5.21 11.44
C VAL A 28 25.36 5.24 12.17
N LYS A 29 25.90 6.44 12.37
CA LYS A 29 27.13 6.69 13.13
C LYS A 29 26.81 7.53 14.37
N PRO A 30 27.69 7.53 15.40
CA PRO A 30 27.61 8.52 16.47
C PRO A 30 27.57 9.93 15.88
N GLY A 31 26.56 10.71 16.23
CA GLY A 31 26.36 12.06 15.67
C GLY A 31 25.38 12.12 14.49
N SER A 32 24.95 10.98 13.92
CA SER A 32 24.05 11.00 12.75
C SER A 32 22.69 11.62 13.06
N VAL A 33 22.16 12.33 12.07
CA VAL A 33 20.79 12.83 12.03
C VAL A 33 19.98 11.89 11.13
N VAL A 34 18.91 11.31 11.65
CA VAL A 34 18.12 10.29 10.96
C VAL A 34 16.69 10.75 10.74
N LEU A 35 16.11 10.46 9.58
CA LEU A 35 14.67 10.55 9.32
C LEU A 35 14.08 9.14 9.24
N ASP A 36 13.13 8.84 10.12
CA ASP A 36 12.24 7.68 10.03
C ASP A 36 10.94 8.12 9.33
N LEU A 37 10.81 7.79 8.05
CA LEU A 37 9.72 8.22 7.17
C LEU A 37 8.61 7.15 7.14
N GLY A 38 7.44 7.49 7.67
CA GLY A 38 6.38 6.52 7.94
C GLY A 38 6.69 5.73 9.20
N ALA A 39 7.05 6.44 10.27
CA ALA A 39 7.63 5.86 11.47
C ALA A 39 6.72 4.84 12.18
N GLY A 40 5.40 4.91 11.98
CA GLY A 40 4.45 4.06 12.69
C GLY A 40 4.61 4.17 14.20
N THR A 41 4.96 3.05 14.85
CA THR A 41 5.26 3.00 16.28
C THR A 41 6.71 3.36 16.64
N GLY A 42 7.53 3.78 15.67
CA GLY A 42 8.87 4.35 15.87
C GLY A 42 10.00 3.34 16.06
N ILE A 43 9.84 2.09 15.63
CA ILE A 43 10.84 1.04 15.87
C ILE A 43 12.20 1.40 15.24
N PHE A 44 12.22 1.93 14.01
CA PHE A 44 13.48 2.32 13.36
C PHE A 44 14.09 3.56 14.02
N ALA A 45 13.27 4.52 14.46
CA ALA A 45 13.74 5.64 15.26
C ALA A 45 14.44 5.19 16.57
N PHE A 46 13.87 4.23 17.31
CA PHE A 46 14.52 3.70 18.51
C PHE A 46 15.82 2.96 18.20
N LEU A 47 15.84 2.15 17.14
CA LEU A 47 17.04 1.45 16.69
C LEU A 47 18.15 2.44 16.28
N ALA A 48 17.81 3.52 15.58
CA ALA A 48 18.74 4.59 15.23
C ALA A 48 19.32 5.25 16.49
N CYS A 49 18.49 5.56 17.50
CA CYS A 49 18.96 6.09 18.78
C CYS A 49 19.89 5.11 19.52
N GLN A 50 19.57 3.82 19.54
CA GLN A 50 20.44 2.77 20.09
C GLN A 50 21.80 2.71 19.38
N MET A 51 21.84 3.00 18.08
CA MET A 51 23.06 3.01 17.26
C MET A 51 23.83 4.33 17.30
N GLY A 52 23.39 5.30 18.10
CA GLY A 52 24.12 6.55 18.35
C GLY A 52 23.67 7.76 17.54
N ALA A 53 22.53 7.71 16.84
CA ALA A 53 21.97 8.87 16.14
C ALA A 53 21.74 10.05 17.10
N GLU A 54 22.40 11.20 16.91
CA GLU A 54 22.24 12.36 17.78
C GLU A 54 20.80 12.87 17.81
N ARG A 55 20.15 12.87 16.64
CA ARG A 55 18.77 13.31 16.45
C ARG A 55 18.04 12.38 15.50
N VAL A 56 16.78 12.09 15.80
CA VAL A 56 15.87 11.42 14.87
C VAL A 56 14.62 12.26 14.67
N TYR A 57 14.22 12.47 13.42
CA TYR A 57 12.89 12.96 13.06
C TYR A 57 12.03 11.77 12.69
N ALA A 58 10.92 11.55 13.38
CA ALA A 58 10.00 10.45 13.12
C ALA A 58 8.69 11.03 12.58
N ILE A 59 8.45 10.88 11.27
CA ILE A 59 7.27 11.43 10.59
C ILE A 59 6.25 10.31 10.39
N GLU A 60 5.05 10.48 10.94
CA GLU A 60 3.95 9.52 10.79
C GLU A 60 2.60 10.27 10.91
N PRO A 61 1.76 10.32 9.85
CA PRO A 61 0.47 11.01 9.94
C PRO A 61 -0.52 10.33 10.90
N GLY A 62 -0.33 9.04 11.17
CA GLY A 62 -1.22 8.23 11.99
C GLY A 62 -1.07 8.42 13.49
N ALA A 63 -2.17 8.18 14.20
CA ALA A 63 -2.23 8.33 15.65
C ALA A 63 -1.36 7.30 16.41
N CYS A 64 -0.86 6.26 15.75
CA CYS A 64 0.08 5.29 16.33
C CYS A 64 1.37 5.96 16.84
N ILE A 65 1.74 7.12 16.29
CA ILE A 65 2.88 7.93 16.75
C ILE A 65 2.75 8.34 18.22
N GLN A 66 1.53 8.41 18.77
CA GLN A 66 1.31 8.71 20.19
C GLN A 66 1.83 7.58 21.09
N VAL A 67 1.72 6.32 20.65
CA VAL A 67 2.31 5.17 21.35
C VAL A 67 3.83 5.21 21.24
N ALA A 68 4.37 5.64 20.08
CA ALA A 68 5.80 5.84 19.90
C ALA A 68 6.37 6.86 20.91
N ARG A 69 5.67 7.98 21.16
CA ARG A 69 6.07 8.96 22.18
C ARG A 69 6.18 8.35 23.59
N GLN A 70 5.20 7.53 23.98
CA GLN A 70 5.22 6.85 25.28
C GLN A 70 6.42 5.89 25.39
N MET A 71 6.67 5.11 24.33
CA MET A 71 7.83 4.22 24.28
C MET A 71 9.16 5.01 24.29
N ALA A 72 9.24 6.16 23.64
CA ALA A 72 10.43 7.01 23.67
C ALA A 72 10.76 7.49 25.10
N GLN A 73 9.74 7.89 25.87
CA GLN A 73 9.91 8.26 27.28
C GLN A 73 10.42 7.08 28.11
N ALA A 74 9.79 5.90 27.95
CA ALA A 74 10.17 4.70 28.68
C ALA A 74 11.61 4.22 28.38
N ASN A 75 12.10 4.47 27.17
CA ASN A 75 13.44 4.07 26.72
C ASN A 75 14.50 5.19 26.83
N GLY A 76 14.15 6.37 27.37
CA GLY A 76 15.10 7.49 27.53
C GLY A 76 15.52 8.15 26.21
N TYR A 77 14.68 8.08 25.17
CA TYR A 77 14.92 8.68 23.86
C TYR A 77 14.04 9.91 23.55
N ALA A 78 13.20 10.33 24.49
CA ALA A 78 12.29 11.46 24.29
C ALA A 78 13.01 12.76 23.86
N ASP A 79 14.21 13.02 24.37
CA ASP A 79 14.98 14.23 24.02
C ASP A 79 15.72 14.13 22.67
N ARG A 80 15.80 12.92 22.09
CA ARG A 80 16.52 12.64 20.83
C ARG A 80 15.60 12.41 19.65
N ILE A 81 14.32 12.11 19.87
CA ILE A 81 13.35 11.83 18.81
C ILE A 81 12.31 12.95 18.76
N GLU A 82 12.30 13.68 17.65
CA GLU A 82 11.23 14.61 17.32
C GLU A 82 10.16 13.88 16.51
N PHE A 83 9.02 13.61 17.14
CA PHE A 83 7.88 13.00 16.49
C PHE A 83 7.00 14.06 15.83
N ILE A 84 6.65 13.86 14.55
CA ILE A 84 5.90 14.82 13.74
C ILE A 84 4.68 14.10 13.14
N GLN A 85 3.48 14.45 13.63
CA GLN A 85 2.24 13.79 13.22
C GLN A 85 1.61 14.46 11.99
N GLN A 86 2.27 14.35 10.84
CA GLN A 86 1.85 14.98 9.58
C GLN A 86 2.26 14.12 8.38
N LEU A 87 1.74 14.47 7.19
CA LEU A 87 2.29 13.97 5.94
C LEU A 87 3.68 14.58 5.72
N SER A 88 4.66 13.80 5.26
CA SER A 88 6.03 14.27 5.05
C SER A 88 6.14 15.44 4.08
N THR A 89 5.23 15.51 3.10
CA THR A 89 5.15 16.60 2.12
C THR A 89 4.81 17.94 2.76
N GLU A 90 4.19 17.95 3.95
CA GLU A 90 3.78 19.14 4.70
C GLU A 90 4.78 19.54 5.79
N VAL A 91 5.83 18.74 6.00
CA VAL A 91 6.82 18.96 7.06
C VAL A 91 8.00 19.78 6.52
N THR A 92 8.61 20.60 7.38
CA THR A 92 9.93 21.20 7.13
C THR A 92 10.86 20.79 8.26
N LEU A 93 12.04 20.26 7.92
CA LEU A 93 13.07 19.94 8.90
C LEU A 93 14.04 21.10 9.06
N PRO A 94 14.57 21.34 10.28
CA PRO A 94 15.48 22.47 10.54
C PRO A 94 16.88 22.26 9.92
N GLN A 95 17.22 21.03 9.53
CA GLN A 95 18.48 20.67 8.89
C GLN A 95 18.33 19.42 8.02
N PRO A 96 19.20 19.21 7.02
CA PRO A 96 19.29 17.94 6.30
C PRO A 96 19.65 16.76 7.23
N VAL A 97 19.33 15.55 6.79
CA VAL A 97 19.58 14.30 7.51
C VAL A 97 20.63 13.44 6.80
N ASP A 98 21.41 12.69 7.57
CA ASP A 98 22.45 11.80 7.03
C ASP A 98 21.86 10.47 6.55
N VAL A 99 20.77 10.01 7.17
CA VAL A 99 20.10 8.76 6.82
C VAL A 99 18.60 8.99 6.75
N ILE A 100 17.97 8.56 5.66
CA ILE A 100 16.51 8.37 5.60
C ILE A 100 16.26 6.87 5.62
N ILE A 101 15.45 6.40 6.57
CA ILE A 101 14.92 5.04 6.58
C ILE A 101 13.40 5.07 6.39
N SER A 102 12.90 4.13 5.59
CA SER A 102 11.46 3.94 5.38
C SER A 102 11.15 2.46 5.14
N ASP A 103 9.97 2.02 5.58
CA ASP A 103 9.36 0.75 5.16
C ASP A 103 7.90 0.97 4.78
N LEU A 104 7.71 1.77 3.74
CA LEU A 104 6.38 2.17 3.26
C LEU A 104 5.75 1.13 2.30
N ARG A 105 6.28 -0.08 2.21
CA ARG A 105 5.80 -1.03 1.21
C ARG A 105 4.46 -1.67 1.59
N GLY A 106 3.70 -2.05 0.55
CA GLY A 106 2.65 -3.05 0.67
C GLY A 106 3.17 -4.43 0.27
N ILE A 107 2.27 -5.30 -0.19
CA ILE A 107 2.61 -6.61 -0.80
C ILE A 107 3.62 -6.43 -1.96
N LEU A 108 3.48 -5.32 -2.68
CA LEU A 108 4.43 -4.80 -3.65
C LEU A 108 4.86 -3.37 -3.22
N PRO A 109 6.03 -2.90 -3.67
CA PRO A 109 6.48 -1.53 -3.39
C PRO A 109 5.62 -0.44 -4.06
N LEU A 110 4.91 -0.79 -5.14
CA LEU A 110 3.93 0.06 -5.83
C LEU A 110 2.64 0.14 -4.99
N PHE A 111 2.69 0.90 -3.90
CA PHE A 111 1.60 1.02 -2.93
C PHE A 111 1.32 2.49 -2.64
N GLN A 112 0.09 2.93 -2.95
CA GLN A 112 -0.36 4.31 -2.72
C GLN A 112 0.61 5.36 -3.27
N THR A 113 0.81 6.46 -2.54
CA THR A 113 1.70 7.57 -2.91
C THR A 113 3.09 7.47 -2.28
N HIS A 114 3.51 6.28 -1.85
CA HIS A 114 4.73 6.13 -1.06
C HIS A 114 6.01 6.34 -1.87
N ILE A 115 6.04 5.93 -3.14
CA ILE A 115 7.19 6.18 -4.01
C ILE A 115 7.44 7.68 -4.19
N PRO A 116 6.42 8.51 -4.55
CA PRO A 116 6.56 9.97 -4.56
C PRO A 116 6.96 10.56 -3.20
N ALA A 117 6.41 10.06 -2.09
CA ALA A 117 6.77 10.56 -0.76
C ALA A 117 8.25 10.31 -0.41
N LEU A 118 8.78 9.16 -0.81
CA LEU A 118 10.20 8.83 -0.65
C LEU A 118 11.09 9.71 -1.54
N ALA A 119 10.67 9.96 -2.78
CA ALA A 119 11.37 10.87 -3.69
C ALA A 119 11.39 12.32 -3.17
N ASP A 120 10.26 12.83 -2.67
CA ASP A 120 10.16 14.15 -2.03
C ASP A 120 11.08 14.28 -0.81
N ALA A 121 11.02 13.29 0.09
CA ALA A 121 11.88 13.26 1.28
C ALA A 121 13.37 13.19 0.92
N ARG A 122 13.75 12.36 -0.06
CA ARG A 122 15.13 12.30 -0.59
C ARG A 122 15.57 13.67 -1.09
N HIS A 123 14.74 14.34 -1.89
CA HIS A 123 15.09 15.62 -2.50
C HIS A 123 15.24 16.75 -1.47
N ARG A 124 14.33 16.81 -0.50
CA ARG A 124 14.24 17.94 0.45
C ARG A 124 15.08 17.75 1.69
N PHE A 125 15.22 16.52 2.17
CA PHE A 125 15.75 16.25 3.51
C PHE A 125 17.09 15.54 3.49
N LEU A 126 17.45 14.78 2.46
CA LEU A 126 18.70 14.03 2.47
C LEU A 126 19.91 14.95 2.23
N ALA A 127 20.90 14.90 3.12
CA ALA A 127 22.15 15.62 2.94
C ALA A 127 22.95 15.08 1.72
N PRO A 128 23.82 15.89 1.10
CA PRO A 128 24.77 15.39 0.11
C PRO A 128 25.62 14.26 0.69
N GLY A 129 25.63 13.08 0.03
CA GLY A 129 26.31 11.89 0.52
C GLY A 129 25.56 11.11 1.61
N GLY A 130 24.36 11.54 1.98
CA GLY A 130 23.47 10.79 2.86
C GLY A 130 22.98 9.49 2.23
N VAL A 131 22.48 8.59 3.08
CA VAL A 131 22.03 7.25 2.68
C VAL A 131 20.51 7.14 2.77
N LEU A 132 19.89 6.66 1.68
CA LEU A 132 18.49 6.26 1.66
C LEU A 132 18.38 4.74 1.85
N ILE A 133 17.56 4.32 2.80
CA ILE A 133 17.19 2.93 3.05
C ILE A 133 15.68 2.82 2.89
N PRO A 134 15.16 1.98 1.98
CA PRO A 134 15.87 1.10 1.04
C PRO A 134 16.56 1.83 -0.12
N GLN A 135 17.46 1.14 -0.83
CA GLN A 135 18.10 1.68 -2.05
C GLN A 135 17.38 1.28 -3.33
N GLN A 136 16.96 0.01 -3.45
CA GLN A 136 16.35 -0.49 -4.68
C GLN A 136 15.35 -1.61 -4.40
N ASP A 137 14.29 -1.69 -5.20
CA ASP A 137 13.49 -2.91 -5.34
C ASP A 137 13.50 -3.41 -6.79
N ARG A 138 13.60 -4.72 -6.96
CA ARG A 138 13.48 -5.43 -8.24
C ARG A 138 12.21 -6.26 -8.21
N LEU A 139 11.31 -6.04 -9.15
CA LEU A 139 10.04 -6.75 -9.24
C LEU A 139 10.15 -7.89 -10.25
N TRP A 140 9.69 -9.05 -9.84
CA TRP A 140 9.78 -10.30 -10.59
C TRP A 140 8.39 -10.86 -10.83
N GLY A 141 8.24 -11.62 -11.93
CA GLY A 141 7.00 -12.31 -12.24
C GLY A 141 7.21 -13.75 -12.70
N ALA A 142 6.20 -14.59 -12.47
CA ALA A 142 6.10 -15.94 -13.01
C ALA A 142 4.63 -16.34 -13.22
N ILE A 143 4.40 -17.28 -14.14
CA ILE A 143 3.09 -17.92 -14.30
C ILE A 143 2.94 -19.00 -13.23
N VAL A 144 1.78 -19.02 -12.58
CA VAL A 144 1.55 -19.91 -11.43
C VAL A 144 0.33 -20.81 -11.59
N THR A 145 0.42 -22.00 -11.00
CA THR A 145 -0.73 -22.81 -10.60
C THR A 145 -1.05 -22.47 -9.16
N ALA A 146 -2.28 -22.01 -8.85
CA ALA A 146 -2.68 -21.59 -7.51
C ALA A 146 -4.17 -21.83 -7.25
N PRO A 147 -4.67 -23.07 -7.40
CA PRO A 147 -6.09 -23.37 -7.20
C PRO A 147 -6.58 -22.97 -5.80
N GLU A 148 -5.75 -23.13 -4.77
CA GLU A 148 -6.07 -22.79 -3.38
C GLU A 148 -6.32 -21.29 -3.14
N VAL A 149 -5.80 -20.42 -4.00
CA VAL A 149 -6.08 -18.97 -3.99
C VAL A 149 -7.19 -18.63 -4.98
N TYR A 150 -7.17 -19.26 -6.16
CA TYR A 150 -8.08 -18.98 -7.26
C TYR A 150 -9.53 -19.44 -6.97
N ASP A 151 -9.69 -20.68 -6.52
CA ASP A 151 -10.99 -21.32 -6.36
C ASP A 151 -11.88 -20.58 -5.36
N PRO A 152 -11.42 -20.18 -4.16
CA PRO A 152 -12.25 -19.41 -3.23
C PRO A 152 -12.72 -18.06 -3.80
N LEU A 153 -11.99 -17.46 -4.75
CA LEU A 153 -12.36 -16.20 -5.39
C LEU A 153 -13.48 -16.38 -6.41
N VAL A 154 -13.42 -17.44 -7.22
CA VAL A 154 -14.32 -17.62 -8.36
C VAL A 154 -15.52 -18.53 -8.06
N GLN A 155 -15.34 -19.61 -7.28
CA GLN A 155 -16.37 -20.62 -7.02
C GLN A 155 -17.67 -20.05 -6.41
N PRO A 156 -17.66 -19.01 -5.54
CA PRO A 156 -18.90 -18.43 -5.03
C PRO A 156 -19.84 -17.92 -6.13
N TRP A 157 -19.31 -17.60 -7.31
CA TRP A 157 -20.02 -17.00 -8.46
C TRP A 157 -20.32 -18.01 -9.56
N GLU A 158 -19.95 -19.28 -9.40
CA GLU A 158 -20.17 -20.32 -10.40
C GLU A 158 -21.53 -21.00 -10.21
N ASN A 159 -22.51 -20.58 -11.01
CA ASN A 159 -23.85 -21.19 -11.15
C ASN A 159 -24.52 -21.54 -9.80
N ARG A 160 -24.24 -20.75 -8.76
CA ARG A 160 -24.71 -21.02 -7.42
C ARG A 160 -26.21 -20.76 -7.39
N TYR A 161 -26.98 -21.78 -7.01
CA TYR A 161 -28.44 -21.74 -7.04
C TYR A 161 -29.06 -21.55 -8.43
N GLY A 162 -28.35 -21.90 -9.51
CA GLY A 162 -28.88 -21.76 -10.89
C GLY A 162 -28.86 -20.33 -11.43
N LEU A 163 -28.10 -19.43 -10.78
CA LEU A 163 -28.02 -18.02 -11.15
C LEU A 163 -26.75 -17.73 -11.96
N ASP A 164 -26.88 -16.92 -13.01
CA ASP A 164 -25.73 -16.35 -13.72
C ASP A 164 -25.14 -15.21 -12.88
N MET A 165 -23.97 -15.45 -12.30
CA MET A 165 -23.20 -14.45 -11.54
C MET A 165 -21.86 -14.12 -12.19
N ASN A 166 -21.72 -14.36 -13.50
CA ASN A 166 -20.45 -14.17 -14.21
C ASN A 166 -19.95 -12.71 -14.17
N ALA A 167 -20.85 -11.74 -14.03
CA ALA A 167 -20.48 -10.33 -13.85
C ALA A 167 -19.58 -10.12 -12.61
N ALA A 168 -19.83 -10.83 -11.51
CA ALA A 168 -18.99 -10.73 -10.31
C ALA A 168 -17.62 -11.38 -10.52
N ARG A 169 -17.56 -12.51 -11.22
CA ARG A 169 -16.31 -13.17 -11.62
C ARG A 169 -15.43 -12.25 -12.47
N GLN A 170 -16.04 -11.51 -13.41
CA GLN A 170 -15.31 -10.51 -14.21
C GLN A 170 -14.69 -9.43 -13.30
N VAL A 171 -15.47 -8.82 -12.41
CA VAL A 171 -14.94 -7.78 -11.49
C VAL A 171 -13.77 -8.31 -10.64
N ILE A 172 -13.91 -9.52 -10.08
CA ILE A 172 -12.90 -10.14 -9.21
C ILE A 172 -11.62 -10.47 -9.96
N THR A 173 -11.73 -11.01 -11.18
CA THR A 173 -10.56 -11.35 -11.98
C THR A 173 -9.86 -10.10 -12.53
N HIS A 174 -10.50 -8.93 -12.51
CA HIS A 174 -9.85 -7.66 -12.83
C HIS A 174 -9.09 -7.04 -11.63
N ALA A 175 -9.01 -7.71 -10.48
CA ALA A 175 -8.21 -7.32 -9.32
C ALA A 175 -6.98 -8.22 -9.14
N TRP A 176 -6.14 -7.88 -8.15
CA TRP A 176 -5.07 -8.76 -7.65
C TRP A 176 -5.21 -8.95 -6.15
N TYR A 177 -4.66 -10.06 -5.65
CA TYR A 177 -4.88 -10.53 -4.28
C TYR A 177 -3.56 -10.91 -3.61
N LYS A 178 -3.52 -10.79 -2.28
CA LYS A 178 -2.43 -11.39 -1.51
C LYS A 178 -2.51 -12.91 -1.61
N ALA A 179 -1.38 -13.53 -1.91
CA ALA A 179 -1.20 -14.98 -1.85
C ALA A 179 0.03 -15.31 -0.99
N ASN A 180 0.11 -16.56 -0.50
CA ASN A 180 1.30 -17.09 0.14
C ASN A 180 1.74 -18.33 -0.66
N LEU A 181 2.28 -18.09 -1.85
CA LEU A 181 2.73 -19.12 -2.76
C LEU A 181 4.14 -19.58 -2.39
N ASN A 182 4.44 -20.82 -2.73
CA ASN A 182 5.79 -21.36 -2.67
C ASN A 182 6.33 -21.71 -4.06
N GLY A 183 7.64 -21.99 -4.20
CA GLY A 183 8.29 -22.27 -5.48
C GLY A 183 7.65 -23.38 -6.34
N THR A 184 6.93 -24.34 -5.74
CA THR A 184 6.25 -25.40 -6.51
C THR A 184 5.04 -24.92 -7.31
N HIS A 185 4.48 -23.76 -6.96
CA HIS A 185 3.38 -23.10 -7.67
C HIS A 185 3.85 -22.46 -8.97
N CYS A 186 5.14 -22.13 -9.10
CA CYS A 186 5.70 -21.56 -10.33
C CYS A 186 5.75 -22.60 -11.45
N LEU A 187 5.06 -22.30 -12.56
CA LEU A 187 5.10 -23.08 -13.80
C LEU A 187 6.23 -22.64 -14.73
N THR A 188 6.78 -21.45 -14.49
CA THR A 188 7.85 -20.85 -15.27
C THR A 188 8.97 -20.36 -14.34
N GLU A 189 10.17 -20.25 -14.89
CA GLU A 189 11.25 -19.52 -14.22
C GLU A 189 10.84 -18.04 -14.02
N PRO A 190 11.25 -17.40 -12.92
CA PRO A 190 11.03 -15.97 -12.72
C PRO A 190 11.67 -15.12 -13.81
N GLN A 191 11.00 -14.04 -14.19
CA GLN A 191 11.57 -13.00 -15.04
C GLN A 191 11.44 -11.63 -14.38
N LEU A 192 12.50 -10.82 -14.48
CA LEU A 192 12.50 -9.45 -13.99
C LEU A 192 11.52 -8.61 -14.83
N TRP A 193 10.57 -7.98 -14.15
CA TRP A 193 9.60 -7.07 -14.76
C TRP A 193 10.09 -5.62 -14.78
N GLY A 194 10.65 -5.15 -13.67
CA GLY A 194 11.06 -3.76 -13.53
C GLY A 194 11.86 -3.50 -12.25
N GLU A 195 12.51 -2.35 -12.20
CA GLU A 195 13.35 -1.94 -11.08
C GLU A 195 12.95 -0.54 -10.61
N LEU A 196 12.94 -0.35 -9.29
CA LEU A 196 12.71 0.92 -8.62
C LEU A 196 14.00 1.29 -7.88
N ASP A 197 14.84 2.14 -8.48
CA ASP A 197 16.04 2.66 -7.82
C ASP A 197 15.72 3.96 -7.08
N TYR A 198 15.40 3.86 -5.79
CA TYR A 198 14.97 4.98 -4.97
C TYR A 198 16.02 6.09 -4.81
N ARG A 199 17.29 5.80 -5.12
CA ARG A 199 18.37 6.79 -5.10
C ARG A 199 18.24 7.82 -6.22
N ASN A 200 17.57 7.44 -7.32
CA ASN A 200 17.50 8.21 -8.57
C ASN A 200 16.09 8.29 -9.17
N LEU A 201 15.10 7.60 -8.58
CA LEU A 201 13.76 7.50 -9.14
C LEU A 201 13.02 8.84 -9.06
N GLU A 202 12.53 9.28 -10.22
CA GLU A 202 11.72 10.49 -10.39
C GLU A 202 10.29 10.16 -10.87
N GLN A 203 10.09 9.00 -11.49
CA GLN A 203 8.80 8.57 -12.04
C GLN A 203 8.30 7.34 -11.27
N PRO A 204 7.08 7.38 -10.71
CA PRO A 204 6.55 6.30 -9.88
C PRO A 204 5.96 5.13 -10.69
N ASP A 205 5.89 5.26 -12.01
CA ASP A 205 5.24 4.30 -12.91
C ASP A 205 6.19 3.20 -13.38
N LEU A 206 5.65 1.98 -13.56
CA LEU A 206 6.36 0.86 -14.17
C LEU A 206 5.57 0.24 -15.31
N ALA A 207 6.27 -0.12 -16.38
CA ALA A 207 5.71 -0.81 -17.53
C ALA A 207 6.76 -1.70 -18.18
N GLY A 208 6.38 -2.91 -18.57
CA GLY A 208 7.32 -3.84 -19.19
C GLY A 208 6.64 -5.10 -19.71
N PRO A 209 7.22 -5.75 -20.72
CA PRO A 209 6.82 -7.08 -21.16
C PRO A 209 7.46 -8.16 -20.29
N LEU A 210 6.76 -9.28 -20.16
CA LEU A 210 7.26 -10.54 -19.64
C LEU A 210 6.91 -11.64 -20.64
N THR A 211 7.83 -12.57 -20.88
CA THR A 211 7.66 -13.65 -21.84
C THR A 211 8.31 -14.91 -21.30
N TRP A 212 7.52 -15.96 -21.17
CA TRP A 212 8.00 -17.26 -20.73
C TRP A 212 7.72 -18.33 -21.77
N THR A 213 8.65 -19.27 -21.89
CA THR A 213 8.41 -20.56 -22.54
C THR A 213 8.30 -21.61 -21.45
N LEU A 214 7.22 -22.40 -21.49
CA LEU A 214 6.97 -23.37 -20.45
C LEU A 214 7.92 -24.56 -20.48
N THR A 215 8.48 -24.85 -19.31
CA THR A 215 9.38 -25.98 -19.07
C THR A 215 8.67 -27.16 -18.39
N ARG A 216 7.44 -26.94 -17.89
CA ARG A 216 6.56 -27.97 -17.31
C ARG A 216 5.11 -27.72 -17.71
N SER A 217 4.37 -28.80 -17.93
CA SER A 217 2.92 -28.73 -18.14
C SER A 217 2.17 -28.50 -16.83
N GLY A 218 1.01 -27.85 -16.89
CA GLY A 218 0.16 -27.60 -15.73
C GLY A 218 -1.03 -26.70 -16.04
N THR A 219 -1.94 -26.56 -15.08
CA THR A 219 -3.06 -25.62 -15.17
C THR A 219 -2.63 -24.29 -14.57
N ALA A 220 -2.46 -23.28 -15.41
CA ALA A 220 -2.13 -21.93 -14.98
C ALA A 220 -3.39 -21.17 -14.55
N HIS A 221 -3.29 -20.49 -13.41
CA HIS A 221 -4.39 -19.72 -12.82
C HIS A 221 -4.16 -18.21 -12.92
N GLY A 222 -2.95 -17.76 -13.24
CA GLY A 222 -2.63 -16.34 -13.37
C GLY A 222 -1.15 -16.03 -13.28
N LEU A 223 -0.86 -14.74 -13.09
CA LEU A 223 0.47 -14.18 -12.87
C LEU A 223 0.71 -13.99 -11.37
N CYS A 224 1.89 -14.32 -10.88
CA CYS A 224 2.37 -13.95 -9.55
C CYS A 224 3.47 -12.90 -9.68
N LEU A 225 3.42 -11.85 -8.86
CA LEU A 225 4.47 -10.85 -8.72
C LEU A 225 4.97 -10.78 -7.27
N TRP A 226 6.26 -10.51 -7.13
CA TRP A 226 6.93 -10.27 -5.86
C TRP A 226 8.10 -9.30 -6.07
N PHE A 227 8.79 -8.95 -4.99
CA PHE A 227 9.97 -8.09 -5.02
C PHE A 227 11.17 -8.71 -4.30
N GLU A 228 12.34 -8.31 -4.77
CA GLU A 228 13.61 -8.44 -4.07
C GLU A 228 14.08 -7.03 -3.72
N THR A 229 14.40 -6.78 -2.46
CA THR A 229 14.84 -5.47 -1.99
C THR A 229 16.32 -5.47 -1.67
N THR A 230 17.00 -4.41 -2.11
CA THR A 230 18.33 -4.01 -1.65
C THR A 230 18.16 -2.84 -0.69
N LEU A 231 18.34 -3.08 0.60
CA LEU A 231 18.32 -2.04 1.63
C LEU A 231 19.61 -1.22 1.61
N LEU A 232 20.73 -1.92 1.43
CA LEU A 232 22.08 -1.40 1.25
C LEU A 232 22.86 -2.44 0.43
N GLU A 233 23.98 -2.08 -0.19
CA GLU A 233 24.79 -3.04 -0.95
C GLU A 233 25.10 -4.31 -0.13
N GLY A 234 24.68 -5.47 -0.64
CA GLY A 234 24.84 -6.77 0.03
C GLY A 234 23.87 -7.06 1.18
N ILE A 235 22.90 -6.17 1.46
CA ILE A 235 21.89 -6.33 2.50
C ILE A 235 20.49 -6.17 1.90
N GLY A 236 19.70 -7.23 1.99
CA GLY A 236 18.39 -7.27 1.37
C GLY A 236 17.54 -8.43 1.86
N PHE A 237 16.32 -8.48 1.34
CA PHE A 237 15.41 -9.61 1.52
C PHE A 237 14.49 -9.73 0.30
N SER A 238 13.77 -10.82 0.19
CA SER A 238 12.84 -11.06 -0.90
C SER A 238 11.60 -11.78 -0.40
N ASN A 239 10.43 -11.40 -0.91
CA ASN A 239 9.19 -12.16 -0.71
C ASN A 239 8.93 -13.15 -1.86
N ALA A 240 9.97 -13.60 -2.56
CA ALA A 240 9.85 -14.60 -3.61
C ALA A 240 9.23 -15.92 -3.09
N PRO A 241 8.46 -16.64 -3.93
CA PRO A 241 7.85 -17.92 -3.53
C PRO A 241 8.85 -18.99 -3.08
N ASP A 242 10.11 -18.94 -3.52
CA ASP A 242 11.15 -19.90 -3.15
C ASP A 242 11.93 -19.50 -1.87
N GLN A 243 11.59 -18.36 -1.26
CA GLN A 243 12.20 -17.86 -0.02
C GLN A 243 11.33 -18.15 1.21
N PRO A 244 11.90 -18.09 2.43
CA PRO A 244 11.11 -18.14 3.65
C PRO A 244 9.97 -17.09 3.64
N PRO A 245 8.78 -17.44 4.14
CA PRO A 245 7.63 -16.56 4.05
C PRO A 245 7.84 -15.28 4.87
N LEU A 246 7.48 -14.15 4.27
CA LEU A 246 7.43 -12.83 4.92
C LEU A 246 5.98 -12.38 5.10
N LEU A 247 5.75 -11.39 5.97
CA LEU A 247 4.43 -10.78 6.19
C LEU A 247 3.80 -10.29 4.88
N TYR A 248 4.61 -9.89 3.90
CA TYR A 248 4.15 -9.36 2.61
C TYR A 248 3.35 -10.35 1.77
N GLY A 249 3.65 -11.66 1.80
CA GLY A 249 3.13 -12.61 0.80
C GLY A 249 3.52 -12.20 -0.63
N GLN A 250 2.75 -12.59 -1.64
CA GLN A 250 2.94 -12.20 -3.05
C GLN A 250 1.64 -11.63 -3.64
N ALA A 251 1.76 -10.89 -4.74
CA ALA A 251 0.61 -10.38 -5.48
C ALA A 251 0.20 -11.37 -6.58
N PHE A 252 -0.99 -11.94 -6.45
CA PHE A 252 -1.57 -12.86 -7.41
C PHE A 252 -2.60 -12.14 -8.29
N PHE A 253 -2.39 -12.20 -9.61
CA PHE A 253 -3.23 -11.64 -10.66
C PHE A 253 -3.97 -12.79 -11.36
N PRO A 254 -5.18 -13.16 -10.90
CA PRO A 254 -5.93 -14.29 -11.47
C PRO A 254 -6.32 -14.02 -12.92
N TRP A 255 -6.31 -15.05 -13.77
CA TRP A 255 -6.91 -14.99 -15.10
C TRP A 255 -8.43 -15.21 -15.06
N PRO A 256 -9.20 -14.71 -16.04
CA PRO A 256 -10.65 -14.91 -16.09
C PRO A 256 -11.05 -16.39 -16.04
N THR A 257 -10.23 -17.25 -16.65
CA THR A 257 -10.37 -18.72 -16.66
C THR A 257 -9.00 -19.37 -16.52
N PRO A 258 -8.87 -20.50 -15.79
CA PRO A 258 -7.64 -21.27 -15.79
C PRO A 258 -7.32 -21.78 -17.20
N VAL A 259 -6.02 -21.86 -17.54
CA VAL A 259 -5.56 -22.30 -18.86
C VAL A 259 -4.69 -23.54 -18.70
N GLN A 260 -5.00 -24.58 -19.45
CA GLN A 260 -4.12 -25.75 -19.53
C GLN A 260 -2.93 -25.41 -20.42
N LEU A 261 -1.72 -25.53 -19.86
CA LEU A 261 -0.50 -25.25 -20.58
C LEU A 261 0.38 -26.51 -20.70
N ALA A 262 1.06 -26.64 -21.83
CA ALA A 262 1.98 -27.71 -22.16
C ALA A 262 3.43 -27.20 -22.28
N ILE A 263 4.40 -28.12 -22.19
CA ILE A 263 5.80 -27.81 -22.45
C ILE A 263 5.95 -27.24 -23.86
N GLY A 264 6.65 -26.11 -23.97
CA GLY A 264 6.87 -25.39 -25.23
C GLY A 264 5.81 -24.33 -25.55
N ASP A 265 4.70 -24.27 -24.82
CA ASP A 265 3.77 -23.14 -24.92
C ASP A 265 4.46 -21.84 -24.47
N ARG A 266 4.11 -20.73 -25.11
CA ARG A 266 4.63 -19.40 -24.79
C ARG A 266 3.55 -18.57 -24.11
N VAL A 267 3.89 -17.90 -23.01
CA VAL A 267 3.01 -16.93 -22.35
C VAL A 267 3.67 -15.57 -22.41
N GLU A 268 2.95 -14.60 -22.98
CA GLU A 268 3.35 -13.21 -23.08
C GLU A 268 2.44 -12.35 -22.22
N VAL A 269 3.03 -11.49 -21.40
CA VAL A 269 2.31 -10.55 -20.56
C VAL A 269 2.88 -9.14 -20.74
N THR A 270 2.04 -8.20 -21.15
CA THR A 270 2.37 -6.77 -21.04
C THR A 270 1.75 -6.23 -19.76
N LEU A 271 2.58 -5.83 -18.80
CA LEU A 271 2.17 -5.38 -17.48
C LEU A 271 2.53 -3.90 -17.28
N ARG A 272 1.60 -3.15 -16.71
CA ARG A 272 1.76 -1.72 -16.37
C ARG A 272 1.15 -1.43 -15.00
N ALA A 273 1.83 -0.59 -14.23
CA ALA A 273 1.32 0.03 -13.02
C ALA A 273 1.53 1.54 -13.15
N ASN A 274 0.42 2.28 -13.18
CA ASN A 274 0.44 3.74 -13.28
C ASN A 274 -0.15 4.34 -12.00
N LEU A 275 0.58 5.24 -11.36
CA LEU A 275 0.06 5.97 -10.21
C LEU A 275 -0.98 6.98 -10.70
N VAL A 276 -2.24 6.80 -10.29
CA VAL A 276 -3.34 7.70 -10.63
C VAL A 276 -3.93 8.26 -9.34
N ARG A 277 -3.73 9.57 -9.12
CA ARG A 277 -4.07 10.25 -7.87
C ARG A 277 -3.34 9.61 -6.69
N ASN A 278 -4.01 8.73 -5.95
CA ASN A 278 -3.53 8.21 -4.67
C ASN A 278 -3.24 6.71 -4.69
N ASP A 279 -3.44 6.02 -5.81
CA ASP A 279 -3.20 4.57 -5.91
C ASP A 279 -2.83 4.14 -7.33
N TYR A 280 -2.30 2.91 -7.44
CA TYR A 280 -1.85 2.35 -8.71
C TYR A 280 -2.98 1.68 -9.48
N ILE A 281 -3.16 2.11 -10.73
CA ILE A 281 -3.95 1.37 -11.72
C ILE A 281 -3.04 0.38 -12.42
N TRP A 282 -3.28 -0.89 -12.14
CA TRP A 282 -2.64 -2.03 -12.78
C TRP A 282 -3.39 -2.42 -14.05
N ARG A 283 -2.64 -2.70 -15.12
CA ARG A 283 -3.12 -3.25 -16.38
C ARG A 283 -2.22 -4.41 -16.80
N TRP A 284 -2.82 -5.54 -17.10
CA TRP A 284 -2.09 -6.70 -17.61
C TRP A 284 -2.82 -7.32 -18.78
N GLN A 285 -2.06 -7.56 -19.84
CA GLN A 285 -2.55 -8.16 -21.07
C GLN A 285 -1.79 -9.45 -21.28
N THR A 286 -2.49 -10.57 -21.31
CA THR A 286 -1.90 -11.90 -21.44
C THR A 286 -2.26 -12.48 -22.79
N GLN A 287 -1.28 -13.10 -23.45
CA GLN A 287 -1.48 -14.00 -24.58
C GLN A 287 -0.80 -15.33 -24.29
N VAL A 288 -1.50 -16.43 -24.57
CA VAL A 288 -0.97 -17.79 -24.51
C VAL A 288 -0.89 -18.31 -25.94
N LEU A 289 0.26 -18.84 -26.32
CA LEU A 289 0.53 -19.36 -27.65
C LEU A 289 0.95 -20.83 -27.58
N ALA A 290 0.30 -21.68 -28.38
CA ALA A 290 0.74 -23.04 -28.66
C ALA A 290 1.14 -23.12 -30.14
N GLN A 291 2.40 -23.50 -30.42
CA GLN A 291 2.93 -23.56 -31.79
C GLN A 291 2.68 -22.26 -32.60
N GLU A 292 2.95 -21.10 -31.99
CA GLU A 292 2.70 -19.75 -32.54
C GLU A 292 1.22 -19.39 -32.79
N THR A 293 0.28 -20.25 -32.40
CA THR A 293 -1.16 -19.94 -32.47
C THR A 293 -1.66 -19.48 -31.12
N VAL A 294 -2.34 -18.34 -31.06
CA VAL A 294 -2.95 -17.83 -29.81
C VAL A 294 -4.10 -18.74 -29.39
N THR A 295 -3.98 -19.35 -28.21
CA THR A 295 -4.99 -20.26 -27.63
C THR A 295 -5.81 -19.61 -26.52
N ALA A 296 -5.27 -18.59 -25.84
CA ALA A 296 -6.00 -17.77 -24.88
C ALA A 296 -5.48 -16.33 -24.88
N GLN A 297 -6.38 -15.38 -24.61
CA GLN A 297 -6.04 -13.97 -24.52
C GLN A 297 -6.91 -13.27 -23.46
N PHE A 298 -6.28 -12.47 -22.61
CA PHE A 298 -6.93 -11.72 -21.55
C PHE A 298 -6.46 -10.27 -21.54
N ASN A 299 -7.38 -9.34 -21.21
CA ASN A 299 -7.08 -7.92 -21.07
C ASN A 299 -7.76 -7.43 -19.79
N GLN A 300 -6.95 -7.20 -18.76
CA GLN A 300 -7.43 -6.98 -17.40
C GLN A 300 -6.84 -5.68 -16.83
N SER A 301 -7.60 -5.09 -15.92
CA SER A 301 -7.26 -3.81 -15.31
C SER A 301 -7.99 -3.64 -13.99
N THR A 302 -7.28 -3.21 -12.95
CA THR A 302 -7.88 -2.80 -11.66
C THR A 302 -8.87 -1.65 -11.79
N PHE A 303 -8.83 -0.88 -12.89
CA PHE A 303 -9.90 0.08 -13.17
C PHE A 303 -11.28 -0.60 -13.31
N GLN A 304 -11.30 -1.84 -13.78
CA GLN A 304 -12.52 -2.63 -13.99
C GLN A 304 -12.84 -3.55 -12.79
N SER A 305 -12.02 -3.57 -11.73
CA SER A 305 -12.35 -4.28 -10.49
C SER A 305 -13.25 -3.50 -9.55
N HIS A 306 -13.61 -2.28 -9.90
CA HIS A 306 -14.56 -1.48 -9.16
C HIS A 306 -15.91 -1.48 -9.87
N PRO A 307 -17.03 -1.78 -9.17
CA PRO A 307 -18.34 -1.56 -9.73
C PRO A 307 -18.56 -0.05 -9.90
N LEU A 308 -18.33 0.46 -11.11
CA LEU A 308 -18.54 1.87 -11.44
C LEU A 308 -20.01 2.09 -11.81
N ALA A 309 -20.76 2.75 -10.94
CA ALA A 309 -22.08 3.26 -11.32
C ALA A 309 -21.91 4.52 -12.19
N LEU A 310 -22.47 4.52 -13.40
CA LEU A 310 -22.46 5.71 -14.29
C LEU A 310 -22.97 6.98 -13.58
N ALA A 311 -23.97 6.82 -12.71
CA ALA A 311 -24.49 7.91 -11.89
C ALA A 311 -23.41 8.53 -10.99
N GLU A 312 -22.52 7.73 -10.40
CA GLU A 312 -21.43 8.21 -9.54
C GLU A 312 -20.32 8.90 -10.34
N LEU A 313 -20.02 8.40 -11.55
CA LEU A 313 -19.08 9.06 -12.46
C LEU A 313 -19.58 10.44 -12.89
N HIS A 314 -20.89 10.60 -13.14
CA HIS A 314 -21.48 11.90 -13.45
C HIS A 314 -21.37 12.89 -12.28
N LEU A 315 -21.41 12.44 -11.03
CA LEU A 315 -21.21 13.33 -9.87
C LEU A 315 -19.78 13.90 -9.80
N GLN A 316 -18.82 13.29 -10.51
CA GLN A 316 -17.42 13.72 -10.55
C GLN A 316 -17.04 14.45 -11.84
N ALA A 317 -17.98 14.66 -12.77
CA ALA A 317 -17.72 15.40 -14.00
C ALA A 317 -17.51 16.89 -13.71
N ASP A 318 -16.62 17.54 -14.47
CA ASP A 318 -16.39 18.99 -14.41
C ASP A 318 -17.64 19.82 -14.71
N SER A 319 -18.52 19.27 -15.56
CA SER A 319 -19.82 19.84 -15.94
C SER A 319 -20.93 19.59 -14.90
N HIS A 320 -20.68 18.78 -13.86
CA HIS A 320 -21.67 18.50 -12.83
C HIS A 320 -21.91 19.74 -11.96
N GLN A 321 -23.18 20.08 -11.75
CA GLN A 321 -23.59 21.10 -10.80
C GLN A 321 -23.98 20.42 -9.48
N PRO A 322 -23.12 20.42 -8.45
CA PRO A 322 -23.39 19.70 -7.21
C PRO A 322 -24.51 20.37 -6.40
N ALA A 323 -25.39 19.54 -5.84
CA ALA A 323 -26.38 19.94 -4.86
C ALA A 323 -26.20 19.14 -3.56
N LEU A 324 -26.40 19.77 -2.40
CA LEU A 324 -26.27 19.08 -1.12
C LEU A 324 -27.37 18.02 -0.96
N SER A 325 -26.96 16.76 -0.78
CA SER A 325 -27.85 15.71 -0.25
C SER A 325 -28.32 16.07 1.17
N LEU A 326 -29.32 15.35 1.71
CA LEU A 326 -29.73 15.53 3.10
C LEU A 326 -28.54 15.42 4.07
N LYS A 327 -27.67 14.42 3.88
CA LYS A 327 -26.42 14.27 4.64
C LYS A 327 -25.50 15.50 4.46
N GLY A 328 -25.38 16.02 3.24
CA GLY A 328 -24.61 17.24 2.97
C GLY A 328 -25.18 18.48 3.68
N GLN A 329 -26.50 18.62 3.75
CA GLN A 329 -27.17 19.71 4.47
C GLN A 329 -26.96 19.60 5.98
N VAL A 330 -27.05 18.40 6.54
CA VAL A 330 -26.73 18.11 7.95
C VAL A 330 -25.28 18.48 8.26
N MET A 331 -24.32 18.01 7.45
CA MET A 331 -22.90 18.31 7.62
C MET A 331 -22.61 19.82 7.54
N HIS A 332 -23.23 20.53 6.60
CA HIS A 332 -23.08 21.98 6.47
C HIS A 332 -23.50 22.73 7.75
N HIS A 333 -24.61 22.32 8.39
CA HIS A 333 -25.05 22.93 9.64
C HIS A 333 -24.11 22.60 10.82
N ILE A 334 -23.69 21.34 10.93
CA ILE A 334 -22.72 20.92 11.96
C ILE A 334 -21.45 21.74 11.85
N LEU A 335 -20.87 21.86 10.64
CA LEU A 335 -19.69 22.68 10.38
C LEU A 335 -19.93 24.15 10.74
N GLY A 336 -21.11 24.69 10.42
CA GLY A 336 -21.49 26.06 10.78
C GLY A 336 -21.61 26.30 12.30
N TRP A 337 -21.86 25.25 13.09
CA TRP A 337 -21.91 25.33 14.56
C TRP A 337 -20.55 25.06 15.22
N MET A 338 -19.53 24.65 14.47
CA MET A 338 -18.15 24.50 14.97
C MET A 338 -17.44 25.86 15.02
N ASP A 339 -17.97 26.79 15.80
CA ASP A 339 -17.51 28.18 15.91
C ASP A 339 -16.33 28.39 16.88
N GLY A 340 -15.98 27.36 17.66
CA GLY A 340 -14.93 27.41 18.68
C GLY A 340 -15.45 27.73 20.10
N ASP A 341 -16.72 28.11 20.22
CA ASP A 341 -17.36 28.48 21.47
C ASP A 341 -18.46 27.47 21.87
N THR A 342 -19.09 26.81 20.89
CA THR A 342 -20.15 25.82 21.12
C THR A 342 -19.57 24.45 21.43
N ALA A 343 -19.92 23.88 22.60
CA ALA A 343 -19.48 22.56 23.00
C ALA A 343 -20.06 21.45 22.11
N LEU A 344 -19.31 20.35 21.94
CA LEU A 344 -19.69 19.24 21.06
C LEU A 344 -21.07 18.64 21.41
N GLY A 345 -21.40 18.54 22.70
CA GLY A 345 -22.71 18.09 23.17
C GLY A 345 -23.86 19.04 22.79
N GLU A 346 -23.61 20.34 22.74
CA GLU A 346 -24.60 21.33 22.32
C GLU A 346 -24.81 21.31 20.81
N ILE A 347 -23.73 21.15 20.03
CA ILE A 347 -23.82 20.92 18.58
C ILE A 347 -24.65 19.66 18.29
N THR A 348 -24.45 18.60 19.08
CA THR A 348 -25.23 17.36 18.99
C THR A 348 -26.71 17.60 19.24
N GLN A 349 -27.06 18.36 20.29
CA GLN A 349 -28.45 18.70 20.57
C GLN A 349 -29.08 19.54 19.46
N LYS A 350 -28.35 20.53 18.92
CA LYS A 350 -28.78 21.34 17.78
C LYS A 350 -29.05 20.47 16.55
N ALA A 351 -28.17 19.50 16.26
CA ALA A 351 -28.33 18.56 15.13
C ALA A 351 -29.57 17.69 15.27
N LEU A 352 -29.82 17.14 16.47
CA LEU A 352 -30.99 16.31 16.75
C LEU A 352 -32.32 17.08 16.55
N VAL A 353 -32.35 18.35 16.95
CA VAL A 353 -33.54 19.21 16.80
C VAL A 353 -33.74 19.67 15.36
N ALA A 354 -32.66 20.00 14.64
CA ALA A 354 -32.75 20.50 13.27
C ALA A 354 -33.06 19.41 12.24
N PHE A 355 -32.67 18.16 12.53
CA PHE A 355 -32.83 17.03 11.60
C PHE A 355 -33.46 15.80 12.28
N PRO A 356 -34.71 15.91 12.78
CA PRO A 356 -35.38 14.84 13.52
C PRO A 356 -35.65 13.58 12.66
N ASP A 357 -35.76 13.74 11.34
CA ASP A 357 -35.95 12.62 10.41
C ASP A 357 -34.63 11.93 10.02
N TYR A 358 -33.48 12.57 10.32
CA TYR A 358 -32.15 12.02 10.00
C TYR A 358 -31.52 11.31 11.21
N PHE A 359 -31.76 11.79 12.42
CA PHE A 359 -31.23 11.22 13.65
C PHE A 359 -32.36 10.59 14.48
N ALA A 360 -32.30 9.27 14.66
CA ALA A 360 -33.27 8.55 15.48
C ALA A 360 -33.00 8.72 16.98
N ALA A 361 -31.71 8.85 17.35
CA ALA A 361 -31.29 9.03 18.73
C ALA A 361 -30.16 10.06 18.86
N TRP A 362 -29.97 10.55 20.09
CA TRP A 362 -28.87 11.45 20.43
C TRP A 362 -27.50 10.82 20.11
N GLN A 363 -27.34 9.51 20.29
CA GLN A 363 -26.09 8.82 19.99
C GLN A 363 -25.73 8.87 18.49
N ASP A 364 -26.72 8.74 17.60
CA ASP A 364 -26.49 8.83 16.15
C ASP A 364 -26.01 10.23 15.75
N ALA A 365 -26.59 11.27 16.36
CA ALA A 365 -26.17 12.65 16.19
C ALA A 365 -24.77 12.89 16.76
N PHE A 366 -24.50 12.37 17.96
CA PHE A 366 -23.23 12.52 18.64
C PHE A 366 -22.10 11.88 17.83
N ASP A 367 -22.29 10.67 17.32
CA ASP A 367 -21.27 9.95 16.55
C ASP A 367 -20.89 10.72 15.28
N LEU A 368 -21.87 11.26 14.54
CA LEU A 368 -21.59 12.07 13.36
C LEU A 368 -20.92 13.41 13.73
N VAL A 369 -21.41 14.11 14.75
CA VAL A 369 -20.82 15.40 15.19
C VAL A 369 -19.39 15.18 15.68
N ALA A 370 -19.13 14.13 16.47
CA ALA A 370 -17.81 13.75 16.94
C ALA A 370 -16.88 13.39 15.77
N GLN A 371 -17.40 12.70 14.74
CA GLN A 371 -16.65 12.40 13.52
C GLN A 371 -16.28 13.67 12.76
N VAL A 372 -17.22 14.60 12.55
CA VAL A 372 -16.98 15.87 11.85
C VAL A 372 -16.00 16.74 12.66
N SER A 373 -16.17 16.84 13.98
CA SER A 373 -15.22 17.57 14.83
C SER A 373 -13.81 16.98 14.75
N ARG A 374 -13.68 15.65 14.79
CA ARG A 374 -12.37 15.01 14.65
C ARG A 374 -11.68 15.34 13.32
N LEU A 375 -12.45 15.51 12.24
CA LEU A 375 -11.92 15.78 10.90
C LEU A 375 -11.57 17.26 10.67
N TYR A 376 -12.32 18.19 11.28
CA TYR A 376 -12.26 19.61 10.91
C TYR A 376 -11.96 20.58 12.07
N SER A 377 -11.85 20.10 13.31
CA SER A 377 -11.37 20.93 14.43
C SER A 377 -9.89 21.24 14.28
N ARG A 378 -9.47 22.44 14.71
CA ARG A 378 -8.05 22.78 14.84
C ARG A 378 -7.43 21.92 15.96
N PRO A 379 -6.25 21.32 15.78
CA PRO A 379 -5.51 20.70 16.88
C PRO A 379 -5.28 21.73 17.99
N ALA A 380 -5.45 21.30 19.25
CA ALA A 380 -5.19 22.13 20.42
C ALA A 380 -3.70 22.33 20.66
#